data_AF-A0A1I6SRU8-F1
#
_entry.id   AF-A0A1I6SRU8-F1
#
_cell.length_a   1.000
_cell.length_b   1.000
_cell.length_c   1.000
_cell.angle_alpha   90.00
_cell.angle_beta   90.00
_cell.angle_gamma   90.00
#
_symmetry.space_group_name_H-M   'P 1'
#
loop_
_entity.id
_entity.type
_entity.pdbx_description
1 polymer ?
#
loop_
_entity_poly.entity_id
_entity_poly.type
_entity_poly.pdbx_seq_one_letter_code
_entity_poly.pdbx_strand_id
1 'polypeptide(L)' 'MCRSIKTLRPPYAEQVTDADVRAAALQYVRKISGFRAPAAHNAEAFDRAVDDVERATATLLNSLHIRGH' A
#
# COMPACT_ATOMS: atom_id res chain seq x y z
N MET A 1 -4.93 12.82 10.91
CA MET A 1 -3.54 13.04 10.46
C MET A 1 -3.21 11.94 9.45
N CYS A 2 -2.81 12.26 8.22
CA CYS A 2 -2.43 11.21 7.25
C CYS A 2 -1.05 10.68 7.64
N ARG A 3 -0.90 9.37 7.85
CA ARG A 3 0.42 8.77 8.07
C ARG A 3 1.12 8.67 6.73
N SER A 4 2.41 8.99 6.69
CA SER A 4 3.25 8.78 5.50
C SER A 4 3.27 7.30 5.14
N ILE A 5 3.29 6.99 3.84
CA ILE A 5 3.46 5.63 3.34
C ILE A 5 4.90 5.19 3.67
N LYS A 6 5.07 4.03 4.30
CA LYS A 6 6.39 3.50 4.67
C LYS A 6 7.09 2.88 3.46
N THR A 7 8.41 2.98 3.42
CA THR A 7 9.25 2.26 2.46
C THR A 7 9.35 0.79 2.87
N LEU A 8 8.82 -0.12 2.06
CA LEU A 8 8.75 -1.57 2.34
C LEU A 8 9.91 -2.33 1.70
N ARG A 9 11.15 -1.92 1.98
CA ARG A 9 12.35 -2.65 1.54
C ARG A 9 13.54 -2.36 2.46
N PRO A 10 14.56 -3.24 2.51
CA PRO A 10 15.81 -2.95 3.19
C PRO A 10 16.48 -1.66 2.67
N PRO A 11 17.16 -0.89 3.54
CA PRO A 11 17.29 -1.06 5.00
C PRO A 11 16.11 -0.47 5.82
N TYR A 12 15.06 0.02 5.18
CA TYR A 12 13.97 0.75 5.84
C TYR A 12 12.94 -0.16 6.52
N ALA A 13 12.77 -1.37 5.99
CA ALA A 13 11.95 -2.43 6.57
C ALA A 13 12.70 -3.75 6.42
N GLU A 14 13.09 -4.35 7.55
CA GLU A 14 13.80 -5.63 7.60
C GLU A 14 12.85 -6.80 7.33
N GLN A 15 11.60 -6.68 7.77
CA GLN A 15 10.54 -7.67 7.57
C GLN A 15 9.33 -6.95 6.99
N VAL A 16 8.99 -7.29 5.75
CA VAL A 16 7.78 -6.79 5.09
C VAL A 16 6.78 -7.92 5.07
N THR A 17 5.62 -7.69 5.68
CA THR A 17 4.50 -8.63 5.68
C THR A 17 3.44 -8.19 4.68
N ASP A 18 2.55 -9.11 4.29
CA ASP A 18 1.38 -8.78 3.45
C ASP A 18 0.51 -7.69 4.09
N ALA A 19 0.42 -7.68 5.43
CA ALA A 19 -0.28 -6.65 6.17
C ALA A 19 0.36 -5.26 6.00
N ASP A 20 1.69 -5.17 5.87
CA ASP A 20 2.39 -3.92 5.61
C ASP A 20 2.10 -3.41 4.19
N VAL A 21 2.08 -4.31 3.21
CA VAL A 21 1.75 -4.00 1.82
C VAL A 21 0.32 -3.48 1.71
N ARG A 22 -0.64 -4.19 2.33
CA ARG A 22 -2.04 -3.77 2.40
C ARG A 22 -2.20 -2.43 3.12
N ALA A 23 -1.47 -2.22 4.22
CA ALA A 23 -1.49 -0.94 4.93
C ALA A 23 -0.95 0.21 4.07
N ALA A 24 0.12 -0.02 3.28
CA ALA A 24 0.65 0.96 2.35
C ALA A 24 -0.34 1.28 1.22
N ALA A 25 -0.96 0.25 0.63
CA ALA A 25 -2.00 0.41 -0.39
C ALA A 25 -3.19 1.24 0.14
N LEU A 26 -3.68 0.94 1.34
CA LEU A 26 -4.75 1.69 1.98
C LEU A 26 -4.37 3.17 2.16
N GLN A 27 -3.15 3.47 2.62
CA GLN A 27 -2.72 4.86 2.79
C GLN A 27 -2.59 5.59 1.44
N TYR A 28 -2.11 4.90 0.40
CA TYR A 28 -2.07 5.44 -0.96
C TYR A 28 -3.45 5.82 -1.46
N VAL A 29 -4.41 4.89 -1.42
CA VAL A 29 -5.79 5.15 -1.89
C VAL A 29 -6.45 6.27 -1.09
N ARG A 30 -6.28 6.32 0.24
CA ARG A 30 -6.74 7.45 1.06
C ARG A 30 -6.14 8.78 0.64
N LYS A 31 -4.84 8.79 0.34
CA LYS A 31 -4.12 10.01 -0.05
C LYS A 31 -4.58 10.52 -1.41
N ILE A 32 -4.80 9.64 -2.39
CA ILE A 32 -5.22 10.00 -3.74
C ILE A 32 -6.70 10.38 -3.79
N SER A 33 -7.56 9.60 -3.15
CA SER A 33 -9.00 9.85 -3.14
C SER A 33 -9.43 11.04 -2.25
N GLY A 34 -8.59 11.43 -1.28
CA GLY A 34 -8.95 12.42 -0.27
C GLY A 34 -9.90 11.91 0.81
N PHE A 35 -10.36 10.66 0.72
CA PHE A 35 -11.23 10.04 1.72
C PHE A 35 -10.42 9.42 2.86
N ARG A 36 -10.79 9.72 4.11
CA ARG A 36 -10.34 8.91 5.26
C ARG A 36 -11.14 7.64 5.42
N ALA A 37 -12.45 7.76 5.22
CA ALA A 37 -13.40 6.68 5.16
C ALA A 37 -14.34 6.97 3.98
N PRO A 38 -14.48 6.06 3.01
CA PRO A 38 -15.43 6.23 1.92
C PRO A 38 -16.87 6.17 2.45
N ALA A 39 -17.78 6.88 1.79
CA ALA A 39 -19.21 6.68 1.99
C ALA A 39 -19.63 5.32 1.42
N ALA A 40 -20.77 4.77 1.86
CA ALA A 40 -21.23 3.44 1.47
C ALA A 40 -21.26 3.20 -0.06
N HIS A 41 -21.65 4.22 -0.83
CA HIS A 41 -21.72 4.12 -2.29
C HIS A 41 -20.35 4.06 -2.98
N ASN A 42 -19.27 4.52 -2.33
CA ASN A 42 -17.89 4.47 -2.85
C ASN A 42 -17.05 3.38 -2.18
N ALA A 43 -17.61 2.65 -1.20
CA ALA A 43 -16.86 1.67 -0.42
C ALA A 43 -16.30 0.55 -1.32
N GLU A 44 -17.13 0.00 -2.21
CA GLU A 44 -16.69 -1.06 -3.13
C GLU A 44 -15.57 -0.59 -4.05
N ALA A 45 -15.71 0.59 -4.67
CA ALA A 45 -14.70 1.16 -5.55
C ALA A 45 -13.39 1.46 -4.80
N PHE A 46 -13.50 1.92 -3.55
CA PHE A 46 -12.36 2.20 -2.69
C PHE A 46 -11.63 0.92 -2.29
N ASP A 47 -12.36 -0.10 -1.82
CA ASP A 47 -11.79 -1.38 -1.39
C ASP A 47 -11.13 -2.11 -2.57
N ARG A 48 -11.79 -2.12 -3.74
CA ARG A 48 -11.20 -2.67 -4.96
C ARG A 48 -9.90 -1.98 -5.35
N ALA A 49 -9.85 -0.66 -5.25
CA ALA A 49 -8.62 0.09 -5.53
C ALA A 49 -7.50 -0.25 -4.53
N VAL A 50 -7.82 -0.51 -3.26
CA VAL A 50 -6.84 -0.96 -2.27
C VAL A 50 -6.29 -2.32 -2.64
N ASP A 51 -7.15 -3.28 -2.98
CA ASP A 51 -6.75 -4.65 -3.35
C ASP A 51 -5.89 -4.68 -4.63
N ASP A 52 -6.22 -3.85 -5.61
CA ASP A 52 -5.45 -3.73 -6.85
C ASP A 52 -4.06 -3.14 -6.61
N VAL A 53 -3.95 -2.11 -5.77
CA VAL A 53 -2.66 -1.50 -5.39
C VAL A 53 -1.84 -2.45 -4.53
N GLU A 54 -2.46 -3.19 -3.62
CA GLU A 54 -1.80 -4.22 -2.82
C GLU A 54 -1.14 -5.28 -3.72
N ARG A 55 -1.91 -5.85 -4.65
CA ARG A 55 -1.42 -6.88 -5.58
C ARG A 55 -0.30 -6.36 -6.48
N ALA A 56 -0.43 -5.14 -7.00
CA ALA A 56 0.60 -4.49 -7.80
C ALA A 56 1.88 -4.27 -6.99
N THR A 57 1.74 -3.83 -5.73
CA THR A 57 2.87 -3.57 -4.83
C THR A 57 3.58 -4.87 -4.45
N ALA A 58 2.85 -5.93 -4.10
CA ALA A 58 3.42 -7.24 -3.80
C ALA A 58 4.22 -7.78 -5.00
N THR A 59 3.67 -7.67 -6.20
CA THR A 59 4.37 -8.06 -7.44
C THR A 59 5.65 -7.26 -7.65
N LEU A 60 5.60 -5.94 -7.44
CA LEU A 60 6.77 -5.07 -7.51
C LEU A 60 7.84 -5.52 -6.52
N LEU A 61 7.51 -5.66 -5.24
CA LEU A 61 8.46 -6.02 -4.19
C LEU A 61 9.12 -7.39 -4.47
N ASN A 62 8.36 -8.36 -4.96
CA ASN A 62 8.90 -9.68 -5.36
C ASN A 62 9.83 -9.61 -6.58
N SER A 63 9.66 -8.61 -7.45
CA SER A 63 10.44 -8.45 -8.67
C SER A 63 11.66 -7.53 -8.50
N LEU A 64 11.73 -6.77 -7.41
CA LEU A 64 12.82 -5.83 -7.16
C LEU A 64 14.10 -6.57 -6.75
N HIS A 65 15.12 -6.48 -7.59
CA HIS A 65 16.48 -6.86 -7.21
C HIS A 65 17.22 -5.67 -6.60
N ILE A 66 17.39 -5.69 -5.28
CA ILE A 66 18.17 -4.67 -4.58
C ILE A 66 19.64 -5.04 -4.69
N ARG A 67 20.34 -4.43 -5.65
CA ARG A 67 21.81 -4.53 -5.75
C ARG A 67 22.45 -3.61 -4.71
N GLY A 68 23.19 -4.18 -3.75
CA GLY A 68 24.02 -3.40 -2.82
C GLY A 68 23.88 -3.73 -1.33
N HIS A 69 23.66 -5.00 -0.96
CA HIS A 69 23.92 -5.51 0.39
C HIS A 69 24.88 -6.69 0.31
#